data_AF-A0A310SMI0-F1
#
_entry.id   AF-A0A310SMI0-F1
#
_cell.length_a   1.000
_cell.length_b   1.000
_cell.length_c   1.000
_cell.angle_alpha   90.00
_cell.angle_beta   90.00
_cell.angle_gamma   90.00
#
_symmetry.space_group_name_H-M   'P 1'
#
loop_
_entity.id
_entity.type
_entity.pdbx_description
1 polymer ?
#
loop_
_entity_poly.entity_id
_entity_poly.type
_entity_poly.pdbx_seq_one_letter_code
_entity_poly.pdbx_strand_id
1 'polypeptide(L)'
;MLGKNLIQMHEIIGKRFWTTFEMVPIKEGKRTYSLREVLETETLNDLLNELPSGNDNRSIIDDGTSQKLSKEEILQLQESGKSGKEIVDHTKIGNLRMDSLSQLLSYSDIQSEGLYILYDNGSQGLPAAAMLNRIGSNTTGCLINLHPGNVPQVVLINAMNFSKEQSERLLNVNIYSFLRLYYQGEDIREQNLDVNVNDSNETLKHSTDSSLKRKLNECNEYEFTEVIPAKKPKWLLETQRAVELVKNTKARGLAIVAKEHPLNIVNALLPFLGPSRPFVIYHIYREPLQETYMMLKQKQNVINLRLFTNFLRSYQVLPDRTHPDILTSDTGGYLLTGYLIQ
;
A
#
# COMPACT_ATOMS: atom_id res chain seq x y z
N MET A 1 14.63 -3.07 13.15
CA MET A 1 14.65 -2.24 14.38
C MET A 1 13.22 -1.94 14.76
N LEU A 2 12.89 -1.91 16.04
CA LEU A 2 11.60 -1.42 16.54
C LEU A 2 11.86 -0.04 17.14
N GLY A 3 11.46 1.01 16.43
CA GLY A 3 11.93 2.37 16.72
C GLY A 3 13.47 2.43 16.69
N LYS A 4 14.09 2.86 17.79
CA LYS A 4 15.56 2.93 17.93
C LYS A 4 16.20 1.65 18.49
N ASN A 5 15.41 0.61 18.76
CA ASN A 5 15.89 -0.63 19.38
C ASN A 5 16.24 -1.67 18.32
N LEU A 6 17.42 -2.28 18.46
CA LEU A 6 17.84 -3.46 17.72
C LEU A 6 17.32 -4.70 18.46
N ILE A 7 16.52 -5.49 17.78
CA ILE A 7 15.89 -6.69 18.35
C ILE A 7 16.40 -7.90 17.58
N GLN A 8 16.89 -8.91 18.31
CA GLN A 8 17.24 -10.19 17.73
C GLN A 8 15.96 -11.03 17.54
N MET A 9 15.68 -11.39 16.28
CA MET A 9 14.41 -12.02 15.88
C MET A 9 14.46 -13.56 15.81
N HIS A 10 15.50 -14.21 16.34
CA HIS A 10 15.59 -15.69 16.25
C HIS A 10 14.57 -16.38 17.16
N GLU A 11 14.25 -15.78 18.31
CA GLU A 11 13.34 -16.33 19.33
C GLU A 11 11.87 -16.35 18.91
N ILE A 12 11.48 -15.56 17.90
CA ILE A 12 10.10 -15.56 17.38
C ILE A 12 9.84 -16.70 16.39
N ILE A 13 10.89 -17.38 15.90
CA ILE A 13 10.76 -18.43 14.88
C ILE A 13 10.05 -19.65 15.49
N GLY A 14 9.02 -20.13 14.79
CA GLY A 14 8.22 -21.29 15.23
C GLY A 14 7.16 -20.98 16.29
N LYS A 15 7.06 -19.72 16.73
CA LYS A 15 6.01 -19.26 17.66
C LYS A 15 4.74 -18.89 16.90
N ARG A 16 3.60 -18.92 17.58
CA ARG A 16 2.31 -18.58 16.97
C ARG A 16 2.19 -17.06 16.81
N PHE A 17 1.37 -16.62 15.86
CA PHE A 17 0.96 -15.22 15.83
C PHE A 17 0.25 -14.85 17.14
N TRP A 18 0.45 -13.61 17.58
CA TRP A 18 -0.03 -13.07 18.86
C TRP A 18 0.67 -13.61 20.12
N THR A 19 1.76 -14.37 19.98
CA THR A 19 2.66 -14.64 21.11
C THR A 19 3.28 -13.35 21.62
N THR A 20 3.30 -13.16 22.93
CA THR A 20 3.88 -11.98 23.59
C THR A 20 5.32 -12.25 24.01
N PHE A 21 6.18 -11.24 23.81
CA PHE A 21 7.60 -11.33 24.15
C PHE A 21 8.03 -10.13 24.98
N GLU A 22 8.82 -10.40 26.00
CA GLU A 22 9.55 -9.42 26.76
C GLU A 22 10.90 -9.12 26.09
N MET A 23 11.27 -7.85 26.05
CA MET A 23 12.57 -7.40 25.52
C MET A 23 13.63 -7.43 26.62
N VAL A 24 14.57 -8.38 26.53
CA VAL A 24 15.65 -8.53 27.51
C VAL A 24 16.94 -7.89 26.96
N PRO A 25 17.57 -6.92 27.66
CA PRO A 25 18.79 -6.28 27.17
C PRO A 25 19.96 -7.27 27.16
N ILE A 26 20.70 -7.33 26.05
CA ILE A 26 21.85 -8.25 25.90
C ILE A 26 23.10 -7.70 26.58
N LYS A 27 23.26 -6.37 26.55
CA LYS A 27 24.36 -5.65 27.21
C LYS A 27 23.82 -4.37 27.82
N GLU A 28 24.19 -4.09 29.06
CA GLU A 28 23.84 -2.85 29.73
C GLU A 28 24.32 -1.64 28.90
N GLY A 29 23.44 -0.63 28.78
CA GLY A 29 23.71 0.60 28.03
C GLY A 29 23.60 0.50 26.50
N LYS A 30 23.39 -0.69 25.91
CA LYS A 30 23.16 -0.84 24.46
C LYS A 30 21.69 -1.14 24.17
N ARG A 31 21.13 -0.48 23.14
CA ARG A 31 19.76 -0.71 22.65
C ARG A 31 19.63 -1.99 21.84
N THR A 32 20.24 -3.08 22.31
CA THR A 32 20.18 -4.39 21.67
C THR A 32 19.52 -5.37 22.61
N TYR A 33 18.41 -5.96 22.15
CA TYR A 33 17.54 -6.80 22.96
C TYR A 33 17.39 -8.18 22.34
N SER A 34 17.38 -9.21 23.18
CA SER A 34 16.83 -10.53 22.87
C SER A 34 15.37 -10.57 23.31
N LEU A 35 14.64 -11.59 22.86
CA LEU A 35 13.22 -11.75 23.17
C LEU A 35 13.03 -12.98 24.05
N ARG A 36 12.19 -12.86 25.07
CA ARG A 36 11.77 -13.98 25.91
C ARG A 36 10.26 -14.11 25.80
N GLU A 37 9.76 -15.30 25.44
CA GLU A 37 8.32 -15.55 25.41
C GLU A 37 7.75 -15.46 26.83
N VAL A 38 6.61 -14.78 26.96
CA VAL A 38 5.89 -14.64 28.24
C VAL A 38 4.42 -14.94 28.02
N LEU A 39 3.82 -15.65 28.99
CA LEU A 39 2.42 -16.07 28.93
C LEU A 39 1.45 -14.94 29.28
N GLU A 40 1.86 -14.03 30.16
CA GLU A 40 1.04 -12.94 30.66
C GLU A 40 1.86 -11.66 30.72
N THR A 41 1.24 -10.56 30.35
CA THR A 41 1.76 -9.23 30.63
C THR A 41 1.06 -8.71 31.86
N GLU A 42 1.80 -8.17 32.83
CA GLU A 42 1.20 -7.37 33.89
C GLU A 42 0.31 -6.31 33.27
N THR A 43 -0.99 -6.39 33.52
CA THR A 43 -1.93 -5.38 33.06
C THR A 43 -1.87 -4.20 34.02
N LEU A 44 -2.23 -3.02 33.52
CA LEU A 44 -2.36 -1.84 34.38
C LEU A 44 -3.33 -2.08 35.55
N ASN A 45 -4.32 -2.95 35.37
CA ASN A 45 -5.27 -3.29 36.42
C ASN A 45 -4.64 -4.16 37.51
N ASP A 46 -3.70 -5.05 37.15
CA ASP A 46 -2.97 -5.87 38.13
C ASP A 46 -2.13 -4.96 39.05
N LEU A 47 -1.44 -3.97 38.46
CA LEU A 47 -0.68 -2.96 39.21
C LEU A 47 -1.56 -2.04 40.07
N LEU A 48 -2.73 -1.64 39.56
CA LEU A 48 -3.66 -0.76 40.29
C LEU A 48 -4.29 -1.44 41.50
N ASN A 49 -4.49 -2.75 41.45
CA ASN A 49 -5.04 -3.52 42.56
C ASN A 49 -4.03 -3.72 43.71
N GLU A 50 -2.73 -3.66 43.42
CA GLU A 50 -1.66 -3.86 44.41
C GLU A 50 -1.28 -2.58 45.18
N LEU A 51 -1.59 -1.41 44.64
CA LEU A 51 -1.20 -0.13 45.23
C LEU A 51 -2.35 0.52 46.02
N PRO A 52 -2.08 1.06 47.23
CA PRO A 52 -3.09 1.80 47.98
C PRO A 52 -3.50 3.07 47.21
N SER A 53 -4.81 3.30 47.07
CA SER A 53 -5.36 4.50 46.44
C SER A 53 -6.35 5.22 47.36
N GLY A 54 -6.44 6.54 47.23
CA GLY A 54 -7.40 7.37 47.96
C GLY A 54 -8.75 7.47 47.24
N ASN A 55 -9.81 7.85 47.97
CA ASN A 55 -11.16 7.96 47.42
C ASN A 55 -11.44 9.29 46.71
N ASP A 56 -10.69 10.34 47.02
CA ASP A 56 -10.89 11.66 46.44
C ASP A 56 -9.57 12.43 46.32
N ASN A 57 -9.64 13.54 45.58
CA ASN A 57 -8.53 14.44 45.34
C ASN A 57 -8.62 15.75 46.14
N ARG A 58 -9.45 15.84 47.20
CA ARG A 58 -9.73 17.11 47.89
C ARG A 58 -8.50 17.69 48.60
N SER A 59 -7.59 16.82 49.02
CA SER A 59 -6.36 17.14 49.74
C SER A 59 -5.13 17.07 48.84
N ILE A 60 -5.30 16.83 47.54
CA ILE A 60 -4.20 16.90 46.57
C ILE A 60 -3.92 18.38 46.32
N ILE A 61 -2.70 18.82 46.64
CA ILE A 61 -2.23 20.18 46.43
C ILE A 61 -1.20 20.15 45.30
N ASP A 62 -1.42 20.94 44.25
CA ASP A 62 -0.43 21.12 43.19
C ASP A 62 0.57 22.21 43.56
N ASP A 63 1.63 21.80 44.26
CA ASP A 63 2.75 22.67 44.65
C ASP A 63 3.93 22.58 43.65
N GLY A 64 3.78 21.81 42.57
CA GLY A 64 4.85 21.56 41.59
C GLY A 64 6.00 20.68 42.10
N THR A 65 5.92 20.12 43.32
CA THR A 65 6.99 19.31 43.95
C THR A 65 6.65 17.82 44.10
N SER A 66 5.47 17.41 43.64
CA SER A 66 4.99 16.02 43.73
C SER A 66 5.89 15.01 42.99
N GLN A 67 6.54 15.42 41.90
CA GLN A 67 7.57 14.62 41.22
C GLN A 67 8.94 14.97 41.82
N LYS A 68 9.61 13.98 42.42
CA LYS A 68 10.90 14.16 43.08
C LYS A 68 12.09 14.16 42.11
N LEU A 69 11.92 13.63 40.89
CA LEU A 69 12.94 13.65 39.85
C LEU A 69 12.99 15.00 39.14
N SER A 70 14.19 15.51 38.94
CA SER A 70 14.44 16.75 38.20
C SER A 70 14.28 16.55 36.68
N LYS A 71 14.08 17.67 35.98
CA LYS A 71 14.03 17.70 34.51
C LYS A 71 15.31 17.14 33.88
N GLU A 72 16.46 17.40 34.49
CA GLU A 72 17.78 16.96 34.01
C GLU A 72 17.94 15.44 34.13
N GLU A 73 17.54 14.86 35.27
CA GLU A 73 17.51 13.41 35.47
C GLU A 73 16.53 12.73 34.50
N ILE A 74 15.36 13.33 34.26
CA ILE A 74 14.40 12.83 33.27
C ILE A 74 14.99 12.89 31.86
N LEU A 75 15.71 13.96 31.49
CA LEU A 75 16.33 14.06 30.16
C LEU A 75 17.44 13.02 29.97
N GLN A 76 18.25 12.74 30.99
CA GLN A 76 19.23 11.65 30.96
C GLN A 76 18.56 10.28 30.78
N LEU A 77 17.41 10.05 31.43
CA LEU A 77 16.60 8.84 31.24
C LEU A 77 15.96 8.78 29.83
N GLN A 78 15.58 9.91 29.24
CA GLN A 78 15.00 9.97 27.89
C GLN A 78 16.04 9.79 26.78
N GLU A 79 17.27 10.26 26.99
CA GLU A 79 18.43 9.96 26.12
C GLU A 79 18.69 8.45 26.07
N SER A 80 18.34 7.71 27.12
CA SER A 80 18.39 6.24 27.15
C SER A 80 17.26 5.56 26.34
N GLY A 81 16.12 6.21 26.09
CA GLY A 81 15.06 5.64 25.24
C GLY A 81 13.95 6.61 24.86
N LYS A 82 13.76 6.88 23.55
CA LYS A 82 12.54 7.53 23.04
C LYS A 82 12.06 7.09 21.64
N SER A 83 10.73 7.03 21.59
CA SER A 83 9.73 6.48 20.65
C SER A 83 9.99 6.65 19.14
N GLY A 84 9.73 5.58 18.39
CA GLY A 84 9.57 5.57 16.94
C GLY A 84 8.10 5.71 16.56
N LYS A 85 7.63 6.95 16.41
CA LYS A 85 6.29 7.24 15.87
C LYS A 85 6.38 7.46 14.36
N GLU A 86 6.74 6.41 13.63
CA GLU A 86 6.59 6.33 12.18
C GLU A 86 6.20 4.90 11.83
N ILE A 87 4.93 4.58 12.03
CA ILE A 87 4.33 3.35 11.50
C ILE A 87 3.32 3.82 10.47
N VAL A 88 3.76 3.82 9.21
CA VAL A 88 3.02 4.18 7.99
C VAL A 88 2.19 5.46 8.12
N ASP A 89 2.79 6.58 7.73
CA ASP A 89 2.08 7.85 7.57
C ASP A 89 0.83 7.66 6.69
N HIS A 90 -0.36 8.00 7.23
CA HIS A 90 -1.64 7.86 6.54
C HIS A 90 -1.68 8.59 5.20
N THR A 91 -0.89 9.66 5.05
CA THR A 91 -0.78 10.40 3.79
C THR A 91 -0.17 9.55 2.67
N LYS A 92 0.70 8.59 3.01
CA LYS A 92 1.34 7.68 2.05
C LYS A 92 0.38 6.65 1.47
N ILE A 93 -0.75 6.41 2.14
CA ILE A 93 -1.80 5.49 1.67
C ILE A 93 -3.05 6.24 1.18
N GLY A 94 -2.92 7.51 0.81
CA GLY A 94 -4.03 8.32 0.32
C GLY A 94 -5.14 8.54 1.36
N ASN A 95 -4.81 8.50 2.66
CA ASN A 95 -5.75 8.53 3.79
C ASN A 95 -6.83 7.43 3.75
N LEU A 96 -6.57 6.33 3.02
CA LEU A 96 -7.49 5.22 2.93
C LEU A 96 -7.56 4.47 4.27
N ARG A 97 -8.58 4.79 5.07
CA ARG A 97 -8.81 4.17 6.38
C ARG A 97 -9.31 2.72 6.22
N MET A 98 -9.09 1.89 7.23
CA MET A 98 -9.42 0.45 7.21
C MET A 98 -10.88 0.15 6.85
N ASP A 99 -11.82 0.92 7.39
CA ASP A 99 -13.26 0.82 7.11
C ASP A 99 -13.57 1.19 5.65
N SER A 100 -12.99 2.28 5.13
CA SER A 100 -13.09 2.67 3.72
C SER A 100 -12.53 1.59 2.79
N LEU A 101 -11.35 1.02 3.10
CA LEU A 101 -10.77 -0.09 2.36
C LEU A 101 -11.69 -1.33 2.39
N SER A 102 -12.27 -1.63 3.55
CA SER A 102 -13.19 -2.77 3.70
C SER A 102 -14.47 -2.60 2.86
N GLN A 103 -15.01 -1.38 2.82
CA GLN A 103 -16.14 -1.04 1.95
C GLN A 103 -15.74 -1.11 0.49
N LEU A 104 -14.55 -0.63 0.11
CA LEU A 104 -14.04 -0.74 -1.26
C LEU A 104 -14.01 -2.20 -1.72
N LEU A 105 -13.42 -3.10 -0.92
CA LEU A 105 -13.37 -4.53 -1.26
C LEU A 105 -14.76 -5.18 -1.37
N SER A 106 -15.70 -4.76 -0.54
CA SER A 106 -17.04 -5.34 -0.48
C SER A 106 -17.91 -4.85 -1.63
N TYR A 107 -17.90 -3.55 -1.92
CA TYR A 107 -18.63 -2.98 -3.06
C TYR A 107 -18.00 -3.36 -4.41
N SER A 108 -16.70 -3.66 -4.48
CA SER A 108 -16.07 -4.16 -5.70
C SER A 108 -16.35 -5.65 -5.98
N ASP A 109 -17.09 -6.34 -5.10
CA ASP A 109 -17.46 -7.76 -5.24
C ASP A 109 -16.24 -8.66 -5.51
N ILE A 110 -15.17 -8.46 -4.73
CA ILE A 110 -13.93 -9.23 -4.85
C ILE A 110 -14.14 -10.63 -4.29
N GLN A 111 -13.99 -11.63 -5.15
CA GLN A 111 -14.16 -13.05 -4.91
C GLN A 111 -12.89 -13.79 -5.35
N SER A 112 -12.84 -15.09 -5.09
CA SER A 112 -11.71 -15.94 -5.48
C SER A 112 -11.50 -16.06 -7.00
N GLU A 113 -12.51 -15.71 -7.80
CA GLU A 113 -12.65 -16.17 -9.17
C GLU A 113 -13.04 -15.02 -10.12
N GLY A 114 -12.38 -14.95 -11.28
CA GLY A 114 -12.64 -13.94 -12.31
C GLY A 114 -11.63 -12.80 -12.36
N LEU A 115 -11.85 -11.89 -13.30
CA LEU A 115 -10.92 -10.79 -13.60
C LEU A 115 -11.34 -9.50 -12.88
N TYR A 116 -10.43 -8.90 -12.13
CA TYR A 116 -10.63 -7.62 -11.45
C TYR A 116 -9.66 -6.58 -11.97
N ILE A 117 -10.13 -5.34 -12.12
CA ILE A 117 -9.28 -4.20 -12.50
C ILE A 117 -9.22 -3.24 -11.31
N LEU A 118 -8.01 -2.88 -10.92
CA LEU A 118 -7.71 -1.83 -9.98
C LEU A 118 -6.94 -0.74 -10.71
N TYR A 119 -7.29 0.52 -10.49
CA TYR A 119 -6.38 1.64 -10.68
C TYR A 119 -5.94 2.15 -9.31
N ASP A 120 -4.64 2.20 -9.05
CA ASP A 120 -4.08 2.76 -7.82
C ASP A 120 -3.02 3.81 -8.14
N ASN A 121 -3.25 5.03 -7.65
CA ASN A 121 -2.21 6.04 -7.58
C ASN A 121 -1.93 6.47 -6.14
N GLY A 122 -0.78 6.06 -5.63
CA GLY A 122 -0.22 6.66 -4.44
C GLY A 122 -0.74 6.10 -3.12
N SER A 123 -1.15 4.82 -3.13
CA SER A 123 -1.52 4.06 -1.93
C SER A 123 -0.49 2.99 -1.54
N GLN A 124 0.73 3.04 -2.09
CA GLN A 124 1.82 2.07 -1.82
C GLN A 124 1.46 0.61 -2.11
N GLY A 125 0.47 0.38 -2.97
CA GLY A 125 -0.05 -0.95 -3.29
C GLY A 125 -0.99 -1.53 -2.23
N LEU A 126 -1.49 -0.73 -1.28
CA LEU A 126 -2.42 -1.17 -0.24
C LEU A 126 -3.71 -1.80 -0.82
N PRO A 127 -4.43 -1.16 -1.77
CA PRO A 127 -5.64 -1.75 -2.33
C PRO A 127 -5.34 -3.01 -3.13
N ALA A 128 -4.22 -3.02 -3.88
CA ALA A 128 -3.79 -4.18 -4.65
C ALA A 128 -3.49 -5.39 -3.76
N ALA A 129 -2.74 -5.17 -2.68
CA ALA A 129 -2.46 -6.19 -1.67
C ALA A 129 -3.74 -6.71 -1.01
N ALA A 130 -4.66 -5.82 -0.65
CA ALA A 130 -5.91 -6.19 0.00
C ALA A 130 -6.86 -6.98 -0.93
N MET A 131 -6.96 -6.58 -2.20
CA MET A 131 -7.73 -7.30 -3.22
C MET A 131 -7.13 -8.68 -3.50
N LEU A 132 -5.81 -8.76 -3.70
CA LEU A 132 -5.13 -10.04 -3.94
C LEU A 132 -5.26 -11.00 -2.74
N ASN A 133 -5.16 -10.47 -1.51
CA ASN A 133 -5.40 -11.25 -0.30
C ASN A 133 -6.83 -11.79 -0.23
N ARG A 134 -7.83 -11.00 -0.65
CA ARG A 134 -9.24 -11.43 -0.68
C ARG A 134 -9.53 -12.44 -1.78
N ILE A 135 -8.84 -12.37 -2.92
CA ILE A 135 -8.90 -13.40 -3.97
C ILE A 135 -8.35 -14.73 -3.43
N GLY A 136 -7.34 -14.70 -2.57
CA GLY A 136 -6.80 -15.88 -1.88
C GLY A 136 -5.80 -16.68 -2.71
N SER A 137 -5.24 -17.73 -2.11
CA SER A 137 -4.28 -18.64 -2.74
C SER A 137 -4.98 -19.86 -3.33
N ASN A 138 -4.37 -20.47 -4.36
CA ASN A 138 -4.94 -21.62 -5.08
C ASN A 138 -6.31 -21.30 -5.70
N THR A 139 -6.43 -20.12 -6.31
CA THR A 139 -7.66 -19.65 -6.93
C THR A 139 -7.39 -19.18 -8.35
N THR A 140 -8.45 -19.00 -9.13
CA THR A 140 -8.34 -18.69 -10.55
C THR A 140 -8.45 -17.18 -10.83
N GLY A 141 -8.81 -16.38 -9.82
CA GLY A 141 -8.99 -14.95 -9.94
C GLY A 141 -7.70 -14.20 -10.29
N CYS A 142 -7.81 -13.22 -11.18
CA CYS A 142 -6.69 -12.41 -11.65
C CYS A 142 -6.96 -10.93 -11.36
N LEU A 143 -5.92 -10.20 -10.94
CA LEU A 143 -5.98 -8.78 -10.65
C LEU A 143 -5.06 -8.02 -11.60
N ILE A 144 -5.63 -7.14 -12.42
CA ILE A 144 -4.88 -6.15 -13.20
C ILE A 144 -4.80 -4.87 -12.36
N ASN A 145 -3.60 -4.54 -11.91
CA ASN A 145 -3.29 -3.31 -11.18
C ASN A 145 -2.69 -2.28 -12.14
N LEU A 146 -3.55 -1.36 -12.57
CA LEU A 146 -3.20 -0.22 -13.40
C LEU A 146 -2.61 0.89 -12.52
N HIS A 147 -1.45 1.40 -12.92
CA HIS A 147 -0.80 2.50 -12.22
C HIS A 147 -0.39 3.61 -13.21
N PRO A 148 -0.30 4.86 -12.74
CA PRO A 148 0.39 5.90 -13.48
C PRO A 148 1.91 5.72 -13.39
N GLY A 149 2.64 6.28 -14.36
CA GLY A 149 4.11 6.29 -14.37
C GLY A 149 4.76 4.93 -14.68
N ASN A 150 6.08 4.91 -14.75
CA ASN A 150 6.83 3.76 -15.27
C ASN A 150 6.93 2.58 -14.29
N VAL A 151 6.79 2.83 -12.98
CA VAL A 151 7.02 1.83 -11.93
C VAL A 151 5.79 1.72 -11.02
N PRO A 152 5.26 0.51 -10.77
CA PRO A 152 4.17 0.29 -9.83
C PRO A 152 4.63 0.43 -8.38
N GLN A 153 3.73 0.87 -7.51
CA GLN A 153 3.99 0.87 -6.07
C GLN A 153 3.62 -0.50 -5.48
N VAL A 154 4.62 -1.24 -5.02
CA VAL A 154 4.46 -2.65 -4.58
C VAL A 154 4.96 -2.90 -3.15
N VAL A 155 5.27 -1.84 -2.39
CA VAL A 155 5.86 -1.95 -1.04
C VAL A 155 5.00 -2.83 -0.12
N LEU A 156 3.70 -2.57 -0.07
CA LEU A 156 2.79 -3.33 0.79
C LEU A 156 2.45 -4.71 0.23
N ILE A 157 2.53 -4.90 -1.09
CA ILE A 157 2.35 -6.21 -1.72
C ILE A 157 3.49 -7.14 -1.30
N ASN A 158 4.73 -6.66 -1.35
CA ASN A 158 5.91 -7.41 -0.92
C ASN A 158 5.89 -7.73 0.58
N ALA A 159 5.25 -6.88 1.40
CA ALA A 159 5.12 -7.09 2.84
C ALA A 159 4.13 -8.22 3.20
N MET A 160 3.23 -8.61 2.30
CA MET A 160 2.21 -9.63 2.56
C MET A 160 2.69 -11.07 2.44
N ASN A 161 3.93 -11.31 1.98
CA ASN A 161 4.49 -12.65 1.77
C ASN A 161 3.61 -13.57 0.90
N PHE A 162 3.03 -13.03 -0.18
CA PHE A 162 2.22 -13.82 -1.11
C PHE A 162 3.02 -14.94 -1.76
N SER A 163 2.35 -16.06 -2.03
CA SER A 163 2.96 -17.16 -2.79
C SER A 163 3.30 -16.72 -4.21
N LYS A 164 4.20 -17.46 -4.87
CA LYS A 164 4.55 -17.21 -6.27
C LYS A 164 3.31 -17.30 -7.18
N GLU A 165 2.44 -18.26 -6.92
CA GLU A 165 1.16 -18.46 -7.63
C GLU A 165 0.26 -17.22 -7.55
N GLN A 166 0.05 -16.66 -6.35
CA GLN A 166 -0.71 -15.42 -6.17
C GLN A 166 -0.03 -14.23 -6.86
N SER A 167 1.30 -14.14 -6.74
CA SER A 167 2.07 -13.03 -7.30
C SER A 167 2.02 -13.01 -8.84
N GLU A 168 1.98 -14.19 -9.48
CA GLU A 168 1.85 -14.32 -10.94
C GLU A 168 0.46 -13.99 -11.49
N ARG A 169 -0.56 -13.95 -10.61
CA ARG A 169 -1.94 -13.53 -10.93
C ARG A 169 -2.17 -12.03 -10.75
N LEU A 170 -1.21 -11.31 -10.16
CA LEU A 170 -1.19 -9.85 -10.10
C LEU A 170 -0.41 -9.30 -11.30
N LEU A 171 -1.11 -8.64 -12.22
CA LEU A 171 -0.50 -7.98 -13.38
C LEU A 171 -0.38 -6.48 -13.10
N ASN A 172 0.83 -6.00 -12.87
CA ASN A 172 1.09 -4.57 -12.71
C ASN A 172 1.35 -3.95 -14.08
N VAL A 173 0.51 -3.03 -14.51
CA VAL A 173 0.55 -2.48 -15.86
C VAL A 173 0.41 -0.97 -15.85
N ASN A 174 1.23 -0.27 -16.63
CA ASN A 174 1.07 1.15 -16.83
C ASN A 174 -0.23 1.43 -17.62
N ILE A 175 -1.08 2.31 -17.10
CA ILE A 175 -2.38 2.63 -17.71
C ILE A 175 -2.26 3.14 -19.16
N TYR A 176 -1.27 3.97 -19.48
CA TYR A 176 -1.08 4.51 -20.81
C TYR A 176 -0.66 3.41 -21.80
N SER A 177 0.28 2.55 -21.43
CA SER A 177 0.70 1.40 -22.22
C SER A 177 -0.46 0.43 -22.46
N PHE A 178 -1.26 0.17 -21.43
CA PHE A 178 -2.46 -0.68 -21.52
C PHE A 178 -3.48 -0.13 -22.52
N LEU A 179 -3.90 1.14 -22.36
CA LEU A 179 -4.89 1.77 -23.23
C LEU A 179 -4.38 1.86 -24.67
N ARG A 180 -3.11 2.26 -24.85
CA ARG A 180 -2.47 2.35 -26.16
C ARG A 180 -2.49 1.00 -26.87
N LEU A 181 -2.02 -0.06 -26.22
CA LEU A 181 -1.97 -1.39 -26.80
C LEU A 181 -3.38 -1.96 -27.06
N TYR A 182 -4.35 -1.67 -26.18
CA TYR A 182 -5.72 -2.12 -26.36
C TYR A 182 -6.37 -1.54 -27.63
N TYR A 183 -6.24 -0.22 -27.86
CA TYR A 183 -6.89 0.48 -28.97
C TYR A 183 -6.09 0.46 -30.28
N GLN A 184 -4.76 0.55 -30.22
CA GLN A 184 -3.90 0.70 -31.40
C GLN A 184 -3.25 -0.62 -31.84
N GLY A 185 -3.29 -1.67 -31.00
CA GLY A 185 -2.60 -2.92 -31.29
C GLY A 185 -1.07 -2.79 -31.22
N GLU A 186 -0.35 -3.79 -31.74
CA GLU A 186 1.12 -3.80 -31.77
C GLU A 186 1.74 -2.89 -32.87
N ASP A 187 0.93 -2.15 -33.62
CA ASP A 187 1.35 -1.41 -34.83
C ASP A 187 2.06 -0.07 -34.53
N ILE A 188 2.92 -0.04 -33.52
CA ILE A 188 3.92 1.02 -33.38
C ILE A 188 5.28 0.38 -33.29
N ARG A 189 5.85 0.23 -34.49
CA ARG A 189 7.27 0.13 -34.85
C ARG A 189 8.21 0.23 -33.65
N GLU A 190 9.12 -0.73 -33.61
CA GLU A 190 10.35 -0.86 -32.81
C GLU A 190 11.30 0.36 -32.91
N GLN A 191 10.80 1.59 -32.81
CA GLN A 191 11.53 2.83 -33.08
C GLN A 191 11.69 3.73 -31.85
N ASN A 192 11.34 3.29 -30.65
CA ASN A 192 11.50 4.09 -29.43
C ASN A 192 12.15 3.34 -28.25
N LEU A 193 12.97 2.31 -28.52
CA LEU A 193 13.76 1.64 -27.47
C LEU A 193 15.11 2.31 -27.17
N ASP A 194 15.48 3.39 -27.88
CA ASP A 194 16.80 4.03 -27.77
C ASP A 194 16.82 5.42 -27.09
N VAL A 195 15.80 5.81 -26.33
CA VAL A 195 15.83 7.11 -25.62
C VAL A 195 15.63 6.93 -24.12
N ASN A 196 16.70 7.22 -23.39
CA ASN A 196 16.85 7.39 -21.93
C ASN A 196 17.17 6.16 -21.09
N VAL A 197 18.36 5.58 -21.31
CA VAL A 197 19.22 5.13 -20.20
C VAL A 197 20.38 6.12 -20.09
N ASN A 198 20.13 7.24 -19.42
CA ASN A 198 21.15 8.12 -18.86
C ASN A 198 20.44 9.05 -17.89
N ASP A 199 20.32 8.62 -16.63
CA ASP A 199 20.71 9.51 -15.54
C ASP A 199 20.88 8.76 -14.21
N SER A 200 21.81 9.25 -13.40
CA SER A 200 22.10 8.91 -12.00
C SER A 200 22.78 7.56 -11.69
N ASN A 201 24.10 7.53 -11.91
CA ASN A 201 25.05 6.92 -10.97
C ASN A 201 26.38 7.71 -11.01
N GLU A 202 26.35 8.96 -10.54
CA GLU A 202 27.57 9.61 -10.05
C GLU A 202 27.87 9.06 -8.65
N THR A 203 28.82 8.15 -8.57
CA THR A 203 29.56 7.93 -7.32
C THR A 203 31.03 8.20 -7.60
N LEU A 204 31.51 9.26 -6.96
CA LEU A 204 32.90 9.69 -6.87
C LEU A 204 33.85 8.50 -6.68
N LYS A 205 34.74 8.26 -7.66
CA LYS A 205 36.05 7.65 -7.40
C LYS A 205 37.12 8.40 -8.20
N HIS A 206 38.13 8.80 -7.46
CA HIS A 206 39.28 9.57 -7.87
C HIS A 206 39.98 9.03 -9.13
N SER A 207 40.31 9.98 -9.98
CA SER A 207 41.25 9.93 -11.08
C SER A 207 42.67 9.54 -10.63
N THR A 208 43.29 8.63 -11.35
CA THR A 208 44.71 8.74 -11.74
C THR A 208 44.77 8.64 -13.27
N ASP A 209 45.08 9.76 -13.90
CA ASP A 209 45.29 9.90 -15.34
C ASP A 209 46.45 9.05 -15.85
N SER A 210 46.30 8.47 -17.03
CA SER A 210 47.20 8.76 -18.16
C SER A 210 46.78 8.04 -19.45
N SER A 211 46.98 8.73 -20.57
CA SER A 211 47.27 8.18 -21.92
C SER A 211 46.13 8.07 -22.95
N LEU A 212 45.90 9.21 -23.62
CA LEU A 212 46.10 9.42 -25.07
C LEU A 212 45.37 8.53 -26.11
N LYS A 213 44.41 9.17 -26.79
CA LYS A 213 44.30 9.40 -28.26
C LYS A 213 44.41 8.21 -29.26
N ARG A 214 43.31 8.15 -30.02
CA ARG A 214 43.16 8.06 -31.50
C ARG A 214 43.04 6.67 -32.16
N LYS A 215 41.92 6.57 -32.87
CA LYS A 215 41.45 5.55 -33.83
C LYS A 215 42.47 5.20 -34.90
N LEU A 216 42.49 3.92 -35.29
CA LEU A 216 42.61 3.50 -36.68
C LEU A 216 41.72 2.28 -36.94
N ASN A 217 41.01 2.31 -38.06
CA ASN A 217 40.16 1.25 -38.58
C ASN A 217 41.01 0.24 -39.35
N GLU A 218 40.75 -1.06 -39.16
CA GLU A 218 41.03 -2.10 -40.16
C GLU A 218 39.82 -3.03 -40.29
N CYS A 219 39.61 -3.52 -41.52
CA CYS A 219 38.36 -4.09 -42.01
C CYS A 219 38.29 -5.62 -41.90
N ASN A 220 37.04 -6.10 -41.81
CA ASN A 220 36.47 -7.37 -42.31
C ASN A 220 36.77 -8.69 -41.58
N GLU A 221 35.78 -9.14 -40.80
CA GLU A 221 35.31 -10.53 -40.84
C GLU A 221 33.77 -10.53 -40.88
N TYR A 222 33.19 -11.15 -41.91
CA TYR A 222 31.75 -11.37 -42.04
C TYR A 222 31.37 -12.55 -41.14
N GLU A 223 31.12 -12.29 -39.86
CA GLU A 223 30.44 -13.25 -39.00
C GLU A 223 28.93 -13.11 -39.20
N PHE A 224 28.33 -14.17 -39.73
CA PHE A 224 26.88 -14.39 -39.73
C PHE A 224 26.44 -14.56 -38.27
N THR A 225 26.25 -13.46 -37.56
CA THR A 225 25.66 -13.47 -36.23
C THR A 225 24.19 -13.81 -36.38
N GLU A 226 23.82 -15.00 -35.92
CA GLU A 226 22.42 -15.36 -35.72
C GLU A 226 21.74 -14.22 -34.96
N VAL A 227 20.78 -13.56 -35.61
CA VAL A 227 19.96 -12.53 -34.98
C VAL A 227 19.11 -13.22 -33.92
N ILE A 228 19.63 -13.32 -32.70
CA ILE A 228 18.86 -13.73 -31.54
C ILE A 228 17.72 -12.71 -31.43
N PRO A 229 16.45 -13.09 -31.62
CA PRO A 229 15.35 -12.13 -31.57
C PRO A 229 15.38 -11.48 -30.19
N ALA A 230 15.45 -10.15 -30.17
CA ALA A 230 15.49 -9.38 -28.95
C ALA A 230 14.33 -9.81 -28.04
N LYS A 231 14.64 -10.38 -26.87
CA LYS A 231 13.61 -10.84 -25.93
C LYS A 231 12.75 -9.63 -25.55
N LYS A 232 11.46 -9.69 -25.89
CA LYS A 232 10.48 -8.65 -25.52
C LYS A 232 10.61 -8.36 -24.01
N PRO A 233 10.63 -7.08 -23.60
CA PRO A 233 10.80 -6.74 -22.20
C PRO A 233 9.62 -7.27 -21.36
N LYS A 234 9.88 -7.67 -20.11
CA LYS A 234 8.87 -8.28 -19.23
C LYS A 234 7.58 -7.47 -19.11
N TRP A 235 7.70 -6.15 -18.98
CA TRP A 235 6.55 -5.24 -18.84
C TRP A 235 5.62 -5.29 -20.07
N LEU A 236 6.17 -5.49 -21.27
CA LEU A 236 5.39 -5.57 -22.51
C LEU A 236 4.60 -6.87 -22.55
N LEU A 237 5.21 -7.98 -22.14
CA LEU A 237 4.56 -9.29 -22.02
C LEU A 237 3.41 -9.25 -21.00
N GLU A 238 3.64 -8.63 -19.83
CA GLU A 238 2.59 -8.44 -18.81
C GLU A 238 1.44 -7.55 -19.32
N THR A 239 1.76 -6.49 -20.08
CA THR A 239 0.77 -5.60 -20.69
C THR A 239 -0.07 -6.34 -21.75
N GLN A 240 0.58 -7.11 -22.63
CA GLN A 240 -0.08 -7.94 -23.64
C GLN A 240 -1.03 -8.94 -23.00
N ARG A 241 -0.57 -9.65 -21.97
CA ARG A 241 -1.38 -10.60 -21.20
C ARG A 241 -2.60 -9.92 -20.57
N ALA A 242 -2.43 -8.74 -19.98
CA ALA A 242 -3.54 -7.99 -19.40
C ALA A 242 -4.58 -7.57 -20.46
N VAL A 243 -4.13 -7.10 -21.63
CA VAL A 243 -5.01 -6.71 -22.75
C VAL A 243 -5.77 -7.92 -23.29
N GLU A 244 -5.10 -9.06 -23.46
CA GLU A 244 -5.73 -10.31 -23.91
C GLU A 244 -6.80 -10.79 -22.93
N LEU A 245 -6.51 -10.78 -21.63
CA LEU A 245 -7.48 -11.15 -20.59
C LEU A 245 -8.74 -10.28 -20.63
N VAL A 246 -8.59 -8.97 -20.79
CA VAL A 246 -9.73 -8.03 -20.86
C VAL A 246 -10.54 -8.17 -22.16
N LYS A 247 -9.87 -8.49 -23.28
CA LYS A 247 -10.54 -8.76 -24.56
C LYS A 247 -11.37 -10.05 -24.49
N ASN A 248 -10.82 -11.09 -23.87
CA ASN A 248 -11.47 -12.40 -23.75
C ASN A 248 -12.55 -12.42 -22.67
N THR A 249 -12.29 -11.76 -21.54
CA THR A 249 -13.18 -11.73 -20.37
C THR A 249 -13.32 -10.30 -19.86
N LYS A 250 -14.54 -9.74 -19.91
CA LYS A 250 -14.82 -8.46 -19.26
C LYS A 250 -14.56 -8.57 -17.76
N ALA A 251 -14.09 -7.49 -17.14
CA ALA A 251 -13.83 -7.47 -15.71
C ALA A 251 -15.13 -7.68 -14.91
N ARG A 252 -15.03 -8.39 -13.78
CA ARG A 252 -16.13 -8.62 -12.84
C ARG A 252 -16.25 -7.53 -11.78
N GLY A 253 -15.23 -6.71 -11.60
CA GLY A 253 -15.25 -5.56 -10.70
C GLY A 253 -14.16 -4.56 -11.07
N LEU A 254 -14.47 -3.28 -10.89
CA LEU A 254 -13.55 -2.17 -11.11
C LEU A 254 -13.38 -1.37 -9.81
N ALA A 255 -12.15 -1.22 -9.34
CA ALA A 255 -11.80 -0.36 -8.22
C ALA A 255 -10.88 0.77 -8.71
N ILE A 256 -11.14 2.00 -8.31
CA ILE A 256 -10.31 3.16 -8.67
C ILE A 256 -9.96 3.90 -7.39
N VAL A 257 -8.68 4.00 -7.10
CA VAL A 257 -8.11 4.73 -5.96
C VAL A 257 -7.19 5.79 -6.55
N ALA A 258 -7.73 6.99 -6.73
CA ALA A 258 -7.06 8.07 -7.46
C ALA A 258 -6.68 9.23 -6.54
N LYS A 259 -5.52 9.86 -6.83
CA LYS A 259 -5.15 11.18 -6.31
C LYS A 259 -5.56 12.29 -7.26
N GLU A 260 -5.62 11.98 -8.56
CA GLU A 260 -6.10 12.84 -9.61
C GLU A 260 -7.63 12.82 -9.70
N HIS A 261 -8.17 13.73 -10.51
CA HIS A 261 -9.60 13.79 -10.78
C HIS A 261 -10.10 12.45 -11.41
N PRO A 262 -11.07 11.75 -10.79
CA PRO A 262 -11.39 10.37 -11.18
C PRO A 262 -12.20 10.25 -12.47
N LEU A 263 -12.86 11.33 -12.93
CA LEU A 263 -13.76 11.30 -14.09
C LEU A 263 -13.13 10.69 -15.36
N ASN A 264 -11.92 11.15 -15.73
CA ASN A 264 -11.26 10.68 -16.95
C ASN A 264 -10.82 9.22 -16.84
N ILE A 265 -10.39 8.81 -15.65
CA ILE A 265 -9.97 7.43 -15.36
C ILE A 265 -11.17 6.50 -15.48
N VAL A 266 -12.29 6.85 -14.84
CA VAL A 266 -13.53 6.08 -14.93
C VAL A 266 -14.00 5.99 -16.38
N ASN A 267 -14.01 7.09 -17.11
CA ASN A 267 -14.43 7.11 -18.51
C ASN A 267 -13.59 6.19 -19.41
N ALA A 268 -12.28 6.10 -19.14
CA ALA A 268 -11.37 5.22 -19.86
C ALA A 268 -11.52 3.75 -19.46
N LEU A 269 -11.81 3.45 -18.18
CA LEU A 269 -11.80 2.07 -17.66
C LEU A 269 -13.17 1.39 -17.65
N LEU A 270 -14.26 2.14 -17.58
CA LEU A 270 -15.63 1.60 -17.56
C LEU A 270 -15.95 0.67 -18.76
N PRO A 271 -15.45 0.91 -19.99
CA PRO A 271 -15.67 -0.01 -21.13
C PRO A 271 -15.09 -1.43 -20.94
N PHE A 272 -14.17 -1.64 -19.99
CA PHE A 272 -13.58 -2.95 -19.71
C PHE A 272 -14.37 -3.75 -18.66
N LEU A 273 -15.32 -3.11 -17.97
CA LEU A 273 -16.20 -3.74 -16.99
C LEU A 273 -17.34 -4.47 -17.70
N GLY A 274 -17.74 -5.63 -17.16
CA GLY A 274 -18.87 -6.40 -17.69
C GLY A 274 -20.23 -5.79 -17.29
N PRO A 275 -21.31 -6.10 -18.01
CA PRO A 275 -22.65 -5.66 -17.62
C PRO A 275 -23.04 -6.27 -16.26
N SER A 276 -23.85 -5.53 -15.48
CA SER A 276 -24.27 -5.88 -14.13
C SER A 276 -23.12 -6.06 -13.13
N ARG A 277 -21.94 -5.48 -13.41
CA ARG A 277 -20.78 -5.55 -12.51
C ARG A 277 -20.55 -4.23 -11.78
N PRO A 278 -20.08 -4.28 -10.52
CA PRO A 278 -19.87 -3.09 -9.73
C PRO A 278 -18.59 -2.35 -10.12
N PHE A 279 -18.63 -1.04 -9.94
CA PHE A 279 -17.44 -0.21 -9.85
C PHE A 279 -17.45 0.59 -8.54
N VAL A 280 -16.25 0.83 -8.02
CA VAL A 280 -16.02 1.61 -6.81
C VAL A 280 -14.89 2.58 -7.04
N ILE A 281 -15.11 3.84 -6.69
CA ILE A 281 -14.14 4.91 -6.82
C ILE A 281 -13.94 5.53 -5.45
N TYR A 282 -12.71 5.48 -4.96
CA TYR A 282 -12.26 6.16 -3.77
C TYR A 282 -11.57 7.46 -4.14
N HIS A 283 -11.85 8.50 -3.35
CA HIS A 283 -11.11 9.75 -3.38
C HIS A 283 -11.10 10.39 -1.98
N ILE A 284 -10.00 11.06 -1.62
CA ILE A 284 -9.87 11.73 -0.32
C ILE A 284 -10.87 12.90 -0.17
N TYR A 285 -11.14 13.61 -1.26
CA TYR A 285 -12.08 14.73 -1.32
C TYR A 285 -13.41 14.35 -1.98
N ARG A 286 -14.50 14.99 -1.54
CA ARG A 286 -15.87 14.70 -1.97
C ARG A 286 -16.19 15.31 -3.33
N GLU A 287 -15.69 16.50 -3.58
CA GLU A 287 -16.02 17.37 -4.72
C GLU A 287 -15.71 16.68 -6.07
N PRO A 288 -14.53 16.04 -6.26
CA PRO A 288 -14.25 15.31 -7.51
C PRO A 288 -15.19 14.13 -7.76
N LEU A 289 -15.64 13.47 -6.68
CA LEU A 289 -16.63 12.40 -6.78
C LEU A 289 -18.03 12.93 -7.07
N GLN A 290 -18.38 14.12 -6.57
CA GLN A 290 -19.66 14.75 -6.86
C GLN A 290 -19.76 15.14 -8.34
N GLU A 291 -18.71 15.70 -8.92
CA GLU A 291 -18.65 15.98 -10.35
C GLU A 291 -18.75 14.67 -11.16
N THR A 292 -17.94 13.67 -10.78
CA THR A 292 -17.95 12.35 -11.43
C THR A 292 -19.34 11.69 -11.33
N TYR A 293 -20.02 11.80 -10.20
CA TYR A 293 -21.39 11.32 -10.01
C TYR A 293 -22.36 11.97 -11.01
N MET A 294 -22.30 13.30 -11.18
CA MET A 294 -23.18 14.01 -12.10
C MET A 294 -22.97 13.56 -13.55
N MET A 295 -21.72 13.41 -13.97
CA MET A 295 -21.37 12.97 -15.33
C MET A 295 -21.77 11.52 -15.59
N LEU A 296 -21.55 10.63 -14.62
CA LEU A 296 -21.99 9.24 -14.71
C LEU A 296 -23.52 9.13 -14.78
N LYS A 297 -24.24 9.95 -14.02
CA LYS A 297 -25.71 10.00 -14.06
C LYS A 297 -26.23 10.44 -15.43
N GLN A 298 -25.53 11.32 -16.14
CA GLN A 298 -25.89 11.75 -17.50
C GLN A 298 -25.69 10.66 -18.56
N LYS A 299 -24.71 9.75 -18.37
CA LYS A 299 -24.40 8.70 -19.35
C LYS A 299 -25.48 7.61 -19.48
N GLN A 300 -26.41 7.51 -18.53
CA GLN A 300 -27.52 6.52 -18.50
C GLN A 300 -27.12 5.04 -18.60
N ASN A 301 -25.84 4.70 -18.60
CA ASN A 301 -25.31 3.33 -18.62
C ASN A 301 -24.89 2.84 -17.23
N VAL A 302 -25.27 3.54 -16.16
CA VAL A 302 -24.98 3.14 -14.78
C VAL A 302 -26.22 3.28 -13.91
N ILE A 303 -26.34 2.40 -12.91
CA ILE A 303 -27.45 2.39 -11.97
C ILE A 303 -26.93 2.32 -10.52
N ASN A 304 -27.81 2.70 -9.58
CA ASN A 304 -27.55 2.66 -8.14
C ASN A 304 -26.28 3.42 -7.74
N LEU A 305 -26.08 4.60 -8.33
CA LEU A 305 -24.98 5.49 -7.97
C LEU A 305 -25.15 5.97 -6.53
N ARG A 306 -24.13 5.73 -5.70
CA ARG A 306 -24.10 6.15 -4.29
C ARG A 306 -22.78 6.81 -3.96
N LEU A 307 -22.82 8.06 -3.51
CA LEU A 307 -21.71 8.81 -2.94
C LEU A 307 -21.86 8.89 -1.42
N PHE A 308 -20.91 8.37 -0.66
CA PHE A 308 -20.96 8.36 0.80
C PHE A 308 -19.56 8.35 1.43
N THR A 309 -19.52 8.58 2.75
CA THR A 309 -18.32 8.39 3.59
C THR A 309 -18.71 7.60 4.83
N ASN A 310 -17.71 7.01 5.49
CA ASN A 310 -17.91 6.21 6.69
C ASN A 310 -17.48 6.99 7.94
N PHE A 311 -18.16 6.74 9.05
CA PHE A 311 -17.76 7.20 10.37
C PHE A 311 -17.29 6.00 11.20
N LEU A 312 -16.11 6.11 11.78
CA LEU A 312 -15.53 5.09 12.66
C LEU A 312 -15.20 5.76 13.98
N ARG A 313 -15.65 5.16 15.09
CA ARG A 313 -15.38 5.64 16.44
C ARG A 313 -14.96 4.49 17.34
N SER A 314 -13.74 4.58 17.85
CA SER A 314 -13.21 3.65 18.85
C SER A 314 -13.76 3.97 20.23
N TYR A 315 -13.84 2.94 21.08
CA TYR A 315 -14.31 3.04 22.45
C TYR A 315 -13.27 2.44 23.39
N GLN A 316 -13.00 3.15 24.48
CA GLN A 316 -12.39 2.57 25.65
C GLN A 316 -13.46 1.79 26.40
N VAL A 317 -13.21 0.50 26.64
CA VAL A 317 -14.09 -0.37 27.42
C VAL A 317 -13.30 -0.90 28.60
N LEU A 318 -13.40 -0.19 29.71
CA LEU A 318 -12.79 -0.53 30.99
C LEU A 318 -13.87 -0.43 32.08
N PRO A 319 -13.79 -1.25 33.15
CA PRO A 319 -14.67 -1.13 34.30
C PRO A 319 -14.71 0.32 34.80
N ASP A 320 -15.92 0.85 34.94
CA ASP A 320 -16.25 2.23 35.37
C ASP A 320 -15.57 3.37 34.58
N ARG A 321 -14.94 3.07 33.44
CA ARG A 321 -14.20 4.02 32.59
C ARG A 321 -14.51 3.82 31.11
N THR A 322 -15.75 3.46 30.79
CA THR A 322 -16.18 3.21 29.41
C THR A 322 -16.66 4.50 28.76
N HIS A 323 -15.98 4.92 27.69
CA HIS A 323 -16.36 6.09 26.89
C HIS A 323 -15.74 5.99 25.48
N PRO A 324 -16.27 6.73 24.48
CA PRO A 324 -15.60 6.82 23.19
C PRO A 324 -14.25 7.55 23.31
N ASP A 325 -13.31 7.25 22.41
CA ASP A 325 -12.06 7.99 22.35
C ASP A 325 -12.33 9.49 22.08
N ILE A 326 -11.57 10.35 22.78
CA ILE A 326 -11.76 11.81 22.74
C ILE A 326 -11.31 12.37 21.39
N LEU A 327 -10.19 11.87 20.86
CA LEU A 327 -9.66 12.25 19.56
C LEU A 327 -9.95 11.15 18.54
N THR A 328 -10.66 11.50 17.48
CA THR A 328 -10.92 10.61 16.35
C THR A 328 -10.62 11.30 15.03
N SER A 329 -10.31 10.51 14.00
CA SER A 329 -10.29 11.01 12.64
C SER A 329 -11.73 11.19 12.14
N ASP A 330 -12.01 12.33 11.53
CA ASP A 330 -13.35 12.63 10.99
C ASP A 330 -13.68 11.71 9.80
N THR A 331 -12.94 11.86 8.69
CA THR A 331 -13.17 11.08 7.47
C THR A 331 -11.93 10.27 7.06
N GLY A 332 -12.17 9.05 6.60
CA GLY A 332 -11.19 8.20 5.91
C GLY A 332 -11.33 8.27 4.38
N GLY A 333 -11.84 9.40 3.86
CA GLY A 333 -12.16 9.63 2.45
C GLY A 333 -13.60 9.26 2.06
N TYR A 334 -13.89 9.35 0.78
CA TYR A 334 -15.22 9.19 0.20
C TYR A 334 -15.24 8.07 -0.84
N LEU A 335 -16.39 7.42 -0.99
CA LEU A 335 -16.62 6.35 -1.95
C LEU A 335 -17.79 6.72 -2.86
N LEU A 336 -17.58 6.55 -4.17
CA LEU A 336 -18.61 6.55 -5.19
C LEU A 336 -18.73 5.13 -5.74
N THR A 337 -19.92 4.56 -5.65
CA THR A 337 -20.21 3.19 -6.08
C THR A 337 -21.36 3.15 -7.07
N GLY A 338 -21.41 2.13 -7.92
CA GLY A 338 -22.51 1.90 -8.85
C GLY A 338 -22.34 0.61 -9.63
N TYR A 339 -23.31 0.30 -10.47
CA TYR A 339 -23.28 -0.87 -11.36
C TYR A 339 -23.36 -0.43 -12.82
N LEU A 340 -22.58 -1.08 -13.68
CA LEU A 340 -22.69 -0.89 -15.13
C LEU A 340 -23.93 -1.61 -15.66
N ILE A 341 -24.73 -0.93 -16.48
CA ILE A 341 -25.86 -1.49 -17.22
C ILE A 341 -25.62 -1.33 -18.73
N GLN A 342 -26.27 -2.17 -19.53
CA GLN A 342 -26.15 -2.16 -20.98
C GLN A 342 -27.37 -1.52 -21.64
#